data_AF-A0A3S1HE88-F1
#
_entry.id   AF-A0A3S1HE88-F1
#
_cell.length_a   1.000
_cell.length_b   1.000
_cell.length_c   1.000
_cell.angle_alpha   90.00
_cell.angle_beta   90.00
_cell.angle_gamma   90.00
#
_symmetry.space_group_name_H-M   'P 1'
#
loop_
_entity.id
_entity.type
_entity.pdbx_description
1 polymer ?
#
loop_
_entity_poly.entity_id
_entity_poly.type
_entity_poly.pdbx_seq_one_letter_code
_entity_poly.pdbx_strand_id
1 'polypeptide(L)'
;GQHEEKCGKFGLSAEEDNDEDDDDDVLDGFDSDDVEDGFSYYSSGSSNVRPTGYARRPSWQQKHEETRSKIRRDKMRYKDRVGSQGARNAGFVTCPYCLRDFSSDAGPKHMTWCKQHTERYGRP
;
A
#
# COMPACT_ATOMS: atom_id res chain seq x y z
N GLY A 1 13.76 26.34 -46.81
CA GLY A 1 13.71 26.37 -45.33
C GLY A 1 12.43 25.68 -44.91
N GLN A 2 12.47 24.91 -43.81
CA GLN A 2 11.57 23.80 -43.43
C GLN A 2 12.15 22.46 -43.92
N HIS A 3 12.34 21.41 -43.13
CA HIS A 3 11.96 21.08 -41.75
C HIS A 3 12.97 20.04 -41.24
N GLU A 4 13.54 20.22 -40.04
CA GLU A 4 14.47 19.28 -39.42
C GLU A 4 13.71 18.09 -38.83
N GLU A 5 13.95 16.88 -39.33
CA GLU A 5 13.49 15.64 -38.68
C GLU A 5 14.63 15.07 -37.83
N LYS A 6 14.72 15.56 -36.58
CA LYS A 6 15.50 14.91 -35.52
C LYS A 6 14.73 13.67 -35.05
N CYS A 7 14.99 12.52 -35.68
CA CYS A 7 14.58 11.24 -35.13
C CYS A 7 15.26 11.02 -33.78
N GLY A 8 14.43 10.97 -32.74
CA GLY A 8 14.82 10.81 -31.35
C GLY A 8 15.54 9.49 -31.11
N LYS A 9 16.73 9.62 -30.50
CA LYS A 9 17.52 8.55 -29.93
C LYS A 9 17.20 8.47 -28.44
N PHE A 10 16.33 7.53 -28.06
CA PHE A 10 16.24 6.93 -26.72
C PHE A 10 15.71 5.51 -26.98
N GLY A 11 16.47 4.41 -26.85
CA GLY A 11 17.37 4.11 -25.74
C GLY A 11 16.56 3.52 -24.59
N LEU A 12 15.85 2.41 -24.83
CA LEU A 12 15.20 1.61 -23.80
C LEU A 12 15.66 0.16 -23.98
N SER A 13 16.84 -0.15 -23.46
CA SER A 13 17.12 -1.48 -22.94
C SER A 13 16.43 -1.55 -21.58
N ALA A 14 15.36 -2.32 -21.48
CA ALA A 14 14.78 -2.71 -20.20
C ALA A 14 15.03 -4.21 -20.07
N GLU A 15 15.96 -4.54 -19.19
CA GLU A 15 16.43 -5.88 -18.84
C GLU A 15 16.13 -6.11 -17.36
N GLU A 16 14.91 -6.48 -16.98
CA GLU A 16 14.62 -6.89 -15.59
C GLU A 16 13.47 -7.92 -15.57
N ASP A 17 13.77 -9.16 -15.95
CA ASP A 17 12.99 -10.33 -15.53
C ASP A 17 13.62 -10.84 -14.22
N ASN A 18 13.06 -10.42 -13.08
CA ASN A 18 13.37 -10.97 -11.76
C ASN A 18 12.08 -11.54 -11.19
N ASP A 19 11.73 -12.72 -11.71
CA ASP A 19 10.64 -13.54 -11.21
C ASP A 19 11.09 -14.29 -9.94
N GLU A 20 10.26 -14.12 -8.92
CA GLU A 20 9.79 -15.19 -8.01
C GLU A 20 10.85 -15.97 -7.21
N ASP A 21 10.80 -15.80 -5.88
CA ASP A 21 10.66 -16.95 -5.00
C ASP A 21 9.90 -16.51 -3.74
N ASP A 22 8.68 -17.06 -3.65
CA ASP A 22 7.85 -17.18 -2.46
C ASP A 22 8.63 -17.90 -1.34
N ASP A 23 8.78 -17.25 -0.18
CA ASP A 23 9.08 -17.96 1.08
C ASP A 23 8.04 -17.51 2.14
N ASP A 24 6.98 -18.31 2.19
CA ASP A 24 6.17 -18.72 3.34
C ASP A 24 6.17 -17.83 4.61
N ASP A 25 5.07 -17.10 4.78
CA ASP A 25 4.55 -16.71 6.08
C ASP A 25 4.19 -17.95 6.90
N VAL A 26 5.14 -18.46 7.70
CA VAL A 26 4.85 -19.42 8.78
C VAL A 26 4.05 -18.70 9.86
N LEU A 27 2.73 -18.84 9.76
CA LEU A 27 1.79 -18.55 10.84
C LEU A 27 1.99 -19.58 11.97
N ASP A 28 2.89 -19.29 12.91
CA ASP A 28 2.92 -20.01 14.19
C ASP A 28 1.74 -19.54 15.04
N GLY A 29 0.63 -20.24 14.86
CA GLY A 29 -0.51 -20.25 15.77
C GLY A 29 -0.08 -20.83 17.10
N PHE A 30 0.42 -19.97 18.00
CA PHE A 30 0.58 -20.30 19.41
C PHE A 30 -0.78 -20.25 20.11
N ASP A 31 -1.54 -21.33 19.93
CA ASP A 31 -2.68 -21.71 20.76
C ASP A 31 -2.15 -22.79 21.72
N SER A 32 -1.86 -22.40 22.96
CA SER A 32 -1.63 -23.34 24.05
C SER A 32 -1.93 -22.65 25.37
N ASP A 33 -3.17 -22.83 25.76
CA ASP A 33 -3.61 -22.96 27.15
C ASP A 33 -2.60 -23.73 28.02
N ASP A 34 -2.53 -23.29 29.28
CA ASP A 34 -2.30 -24.14 30.44
C ASP A 34 -0.96 -24.92 30.52
N VAL A 35 0.12 -24.21 30.89
CA VAL A 35 1.17 -24.79 31.73
C VAL A 35 1.60 -23.79 32.80
N GLU A 36 1.00 -23.92 33.99
CA GLU A 36 1.62 -23.45 35.23
C GLU A 36 2.71 -24.47 35.62
N ASP A 37 3.98 -24.17 35.35
CA ASP A 37 5.08 -24.67 36.21
C ASP A 37 6.36 -23.83 36.05
N GLY A 38 7.05 -23.64 37.16
CA GLY A 38 8.02 -22.58 37.36
C GLY A 38 9.32 -22.73 36.57
N PHE A 39 9.74 -21.64 35.93
CA PHE A 39 11.14 -21.37 35.60
C PHE A 39 11.53 -19.96 36.03
N SER A 40 11.69 -19.80 37.35
CA SER A 40 12.46 -18.70 37.93
C SER A 40 13.94 -19.08 37.93
N TYR A 41 14.71 -18.72 36.90
CA TYR A 41 16.16 -18.47 37.02
C TYR A 41 16.63 -17.67 35.78
N TYR A 42 17.40 -16.61 36.03
CA TYR A 42 17.76 -15.51 35.12
C TYR A 42 16.71 -14.39 34.95
N SER A 43 16.30 -13.81 36.08
CA SER A 43 16.28 -12.35 36.16
C SER A 43 17.72 -11.85 35.99
N SER A 44 18.19 -11.83 34.74
CA SER A 44 19.35 -11.03 34.36
C SER A 44 18.94 -9.59 34.57
N GLY A 45 19.37 -9.04 35.71
CA GLY A 45 19.06 -7.69 36.15
C GLY A 45 19.12 -6.75 34.97
N SER A 46 17.95 -6.23 34.58
CA SER A 46 17.86 -5.05 33.74
C SER A 46 18.51 -3.95 34.55
N SER A 47 19.81 -3.85 34.33
CA SER A 47 20.65 -2.85 34.91
C SER A 47 20.02 -1.56 34.44
N ASN A 48 19.38 -0.84 35.37
CA ASN A 48 19.04 0.56 35.21
C ASN A 48 20.36 1.34 35.11
N VAL A 49 21.15 1.07 34.07
CA VAL A 49 22.15 1.96 33.54
C VAL A 49 21.33 3.08 32.94
N ARG A 50 20.91 4.00 33.81
CA ARG A 50 20.65 5.38 33.40
C ARG A 50 21.83 5.74 32.51
N PRO A 51 21.63 6.09 31.23
CA PRO A 51 22.73 6.49 30.37
C PRO A 51 23.33 7.77 30.95
N THR A 52 24.31 7.61 31.84
CA THR A 52 25.09 8.70 32.39
C THR A 52 26.00 9.18 31.27
N GLY A 53 25.63 10.32 30.68
CA GLY A 53 26.45 11.05 29.74
C GLY A 53 26.34 10.54 28.31
N TYR A 54 25.83 11.41 27.45
CA TYR A 54 26.01 11.57 26.00
C TYR A 54 26.99 10.64 25.26
N ALA A 55 26.86 9.32 25.40
CA ALA A 55 27.60 8.36 24.61
C ALA A 55 27.16 8.57 23.16
N ARG A 56 28.02 9.24 22.38
CA ARG A 56 27.74 9.53 20.97
C ARG A 56 27.52 8.19 20.29
N ARG A 57 26.30 8.02 19.77
CA ARG A 57 25.96 6.83 19.00
C ARG A 57 26.90 6.78 17.79
N PRO A 58 27.38 5.58 17.40
CA PRO A 58 28.10 5.43 16.15
C PRO A 58 27.27 5.98 14.99
N SER A 59 27.93 6.58 13.98
CA SER A 59 27.26 7.23 12.85
C SER A 59 26.33 6.29 12.07
N TRP A 60 26.64 4.98 12.02
CA TRP A 60 25.79 3.97 11.40
C TRP A 60 24.45 3.81 12.15
N GLN A 61 24.47 3.86 13.48
CA GLN A 61 23.29 3.69 14.31
C GLN A 61 22.36 4.91 14.17
N GLN A 62 22.96 6.10 14.08
CA GLN A 62 22.22 7.33 13.80
C GLN A 62 21.54 7.29 12.42
N LYS A 63 22.26 6.89 11.37
CA LYS A 63 21.69 6.74 10.02
C LYS A 63 20.56 5.71 9.97
N HIS A 64 20.74 4.57 10.63
CA HIS A 64 19.71 3.54 10.69
C HIS A 64 18.43 4.04 11.38
N GLU A 65 18.57 4.77 12.49
CA GLU A 65 17.41 5.36 13.18
C GLU A 65 16.73 6.46 12.37
N GLU A 66 17.51 7.27 11.65
CA GLU A 66 16.99 8.26 10.71
C GLU A 66 16.17 7.58 9.60
N THR A 67 16.69 6.53 8.99
CA THR A 67 15.99 5.74 7.97
C THR A 67 14.69 5.13 8.52
N ARG A 68 14.74 4.49 9.71
CA ARG A 68 13.52 3.96 10.36
C ARG A 68 12.49 5.06 10.61
N SER A 69 12.94 6.22 11.05
CA SER A 69 12.07 7.38 11.31
C SER A 69 11.45 7.93 10.01
N LYS A 70 12.22 7.95 8.92
CA LYS A 70 11.73 8.32 7.59
C LYS A 70 10.65 7.34 7.10
N ILE A 71 10.90 6.03 7.19
CA ILE A 71 9.93 4.99 6.79
C ILE A 71 8.62 5.15 7.57
N ARG A 72 8.67 5.35 8.89
CA ARG A 72 7.47 5.58 9.71
C ARG A 72 6.69 6.81 9.24
N ARG A 73 7.39 7.92 8.95
CA ARG A 73 6.78 9.17 8.47
C ARG A 73 6.14 8.99 7.10
N ASP A 74 6.82 8.32 6.18
CA ASP A 74 6.33 8.09 4.83
C ASP A 74 5.12 7.14 4.82
N LYS A 75 5.13 6.11 5.68
CA LYS A 75 3.98 5.21 5.89
C LYS A 75 2.74 5.96 6.35
N MET A 76 2.87 6.90 7.29
CA MET A 76 1.75 7.74 7.74
C MET A 76 1.23 8.62 6.59
N ARG A 77 2.13 9.31 5.86
CA ARG A 77 1.75 10.15 4.70
C ARG A 77 1.10 9.35 3.57
N TYR A 78 1.50 8.10 3.36
CA TYR A 78 0.86 7.21 2.39
C TYR A 78 -0.55 6.85 2.83
N LYS A 79 -0.73 6.45 4.10
CA LYS A 79 -2.04 6.13 4.67
C LYS A 79 -3.01 7.32 4.58
N ASP A 80 -2.53 8.53 4.86
CA ASP A 80 -3.35 9.75 4.74
C ASP A 80 -3.77 10.00 3.28
N ARG A 81 -2.88 9.78 2.31
CA ARG A 81 -3.17 9.93 0.88
C ARG A 81 -4.13 8.88 0.35
N VAL A 82 -3.96 7.61 0.74
CA VAL A 82 -4.83 6.52 0.29
C VAL A 82 -6.18 6.55 1.02
N GLY A 83 -6.17 6.81 2.33
CA GLY A 83 -7.40 6.95 3.12
C GLY A 83 -8.27 8.12 2.67
N SER A 84 -7.66 9.24 2.27
CA SER A 84 -8.40 10.37 1.69
C SER A 84 -8.88 10.12 0.25
N GLN A 85 -8.29 9.19 -0.49
CA GLN A 85 -8.80 8.78 -1.81
C GLN A 85 -10.07 7.94 -1.72
N GLY A 86 -10.32 7.20 -0.62
CA GLY A 86 -11.56 6.45 -0.42
C GLY A 86 -12.83 7.33 -0.40
N ALA A 87 -12.69 8.63 -0.05
CA ALA A 87 -13.79 9.59 -0.08
C ALA A 87 -14.10 10.14 -1.49
N ARG A 88 -13.26 9.85 -2.52
CA ARG A 88 -13.52 10.28 -3.90
C ARG A 88 -14.70 9.54 -4.55
N ASN A 89 -15.23 8.52 -3.89
CA ASN A 89 -16.41 7.78 -4.35
C ASN A 89 -17.73 8.50 -4.03
N ALA A 90 -17.71 9.68 -3.40
CA ALA A 90 -18.88 10.47 -2.99
C ALA A 90 -19.70 11.08 -4.16
N GLY A 91 -19.64 10.52 -5.36
CA GLY A 91 -20.34 11.04 -6.54
C GLY A 91 -20.60 10.01 -7.64
N PHE A 92 -20.51 8.71 -7.33
CA PHE A 92 -20.84 7.66 -8.27
C PHE A 92 -22.29 7.19 -8.07
N VAL A 93 -22.97 6.93 -9.18
CA VAL A 93 -24.33 6.39 -9.23
C VAL A 93 -24.26 5.05 -9.96
N THR A 94 -24.77 4.00 -9.32
CA THR A 94 -24.82 2.65 -9.89
C THR A 94 -26.03 2.52 -10.82
N CYS A 95 -25.81 2.03 -12.04
CA CYS A 95 -26.88 1.77 -12.99
C CYS A 95 -27.67 0.49 -12.59
N PRO A 96 -29.00 0.53 -12.40
CA PRO A 96 -29.79 -0.65 -12.01
C PRO A 96 -29.85 -1.72 -13.12
N TYR A 97 -29.60 -1.33 -14.37
CA TYR A 97 -29.72 -2.22 -15.53
C TYR A 97 -28.46 -3.04 -15.79
N CYS A 98 -27.26 -2.48 -15.60
CA CYS A 98 -25.99 -3.19 -15.86
C CYS A 98 -25.04 -3.24 -14.64
N LEU A 99 -25.44 -2.69 -13.49
CA LEU A 99 -24.68 -2.67 -12.21
C LEU A 99 -23.29 -2.02 -12.29
N ARG A 100 -23.03 -1.23 -13.34
CA ARG A 100 -21.80 -0.42 -13.44
C ARG A 100 -21.97 0.90 -12.72
N ASP A 101 -20.88 1.38 -12.12
CA ASP A 101 -20.80 2.68 -11.46
C ASP A 101 -20.38 3.77 -12.44
N PHE A 102 -21.11 4.88 -12.41
CA PHE A 102 -20.87 6.03 -13.28
C PHE A 102 -20.74 7.30 -12.45
N SER A 103 -19.98 8.28 -12.95
CA SER A 103 -19.96 9.61 -12.34
C SER A 103 -21.35 10.26 -12.40
N SER A 104 -21.63 11.20 -11.48
CA SER A 104 -22.92 11.91 -11.43
C SER A 104 -23.35 12.57 -12.75
N ASP A 105 -22.43 12.97 -13.62
CA ASP A 105 -22.76 13.52 -14.96
C ASP A 105 -22.98 12.44 -16.03
N ALA A 106 -22.26 11.31 -15.95
CA ALA A 106 -22.37 10.23 -16.92
C ALA A 106 -23.56 9.30 -16.63
N GLY A 107 -23.93 9.11 -15.36
CA GLY A 107 -25.01 8.23 -14.92
C GLY A 107 -26.34 8.47 -15.63
N PRO A 108 -26.88 9.71 -15.65
CA PRO A 108 -28.16 10.00 -16.31
C PRO A 108 -28.18 9.69 -17.81
N LYS A 109 -27.06 9.98 -18.50
CA LYS A 109 -26.89 9.70 -19.95
C LYS A 109 -26.81 8.19 -20.21
N HIS A 110 -26.11 7.46 -19.33
CA HIS A 110 -26.01 6.02 -19.44
C HIS A 110 -27.33 5.31 -19.14
N MET A 111 -28.08 5.73 -18.12
CA MET A 111 -29.33 5.07 -17.71
C MET A 111 -30.39 5.05 -18.83
N THR A 112 -30.53 6.14 -19.58
CA THR A 112 -31.50 6.23 -20.70
C THR A 112 -31.15 5.28 -21.85
N TRP A 113 -29.87 5.24 -22.24
CA TRP A 113 -29.37 4.32 -23.26
C TRP A 113 -29.42 2.86 -22.80
N CYS A 114 -28.95 2.59 -21.57
CA CYS A 114 -28.83 1.24 -21.03
C CYS A 114 -30.20 0.58 -20.90
N LYS A 115 -31.23 1.34 -20.49
CA LYS A 115 -32.62 0.86 -20.44
C LYS A 115 -33.07 0.34 -21.81
N GLN A 116 -32.95 1.16 -22.85
CA GLN A 116 -33.37 0.80 -24.22
C GLN A 116 -32.55 -0.36 -24.78
N HIS A 117 -31.25 -0.39 -24.47
CA HIS A 117 -30.36 -1.45 -24.91
C HIS A 117 -30.73 -2.79 -24.25
N THR A 118 -30.99 -2.81 -22.94
CA THR A 118 -31.39 -4.02 -22.22
C THR A 118 -32.77 -4.54 -22.63
N GLU A 119 -33.70 -3.65 -23.00
CA GLU A 119 -35.02 -4.05 -23.51
C GLU A 119 -34.91 -4.71 -24.90
N ARG A 120 -33.98 -4.25 -25.74
CA ARG A 120 -33.85 -4.75 -27.12
C ARG A 120 -32.96 -5.99 -27.23
N TYR A 121 -31.87 -6.05 -26.48
CA TYR A 121 -30.83 -7.08 -26.64
C TYR A 121 -30.64 -7.96 -25.40
N GLY A 122 -31.35 -7.69 -24.31
CA GLY A 122 -31.16 -8.38 -23.03
C GLY A 122 -30.05 -7.76 -22.18
N ARG A 123 -29.87 -8.30 -20.96
CA ARG A 123 -28.75 -7.92 -20.09
C ARG A 123 -27.46 -8.51 -20.70
N PRO A 124 -26.38 -7.72 -20.83
CA PRO A 124 -25.08 -8.29 -21.13
C PRO A 124 -24.63 -9.26 -20.04
#